data_AF-A0A6C0FT54-F1
#
_entry.id   AF-A0A6C0FT54-F1
#
_cell.length_a   1.000
_cell.length_b   1.000
_cell.length_c   1.000
_cell.angle_alpha   90.00
_cell.angle_beta   90.00
_cell.angle_gamma   90.00
#
_symmetry.space_group_name_H-M   'P 1'
#
loop_
_entity.id
_entity.type
_entity.pdbx_description
1 polymer ?
#
loop_
_entity_poly.entity_id
_entity_poly.type
_entity_poly.pdbx_seq_one_letter_code
_entity_poly.pdbx_strand_id
1 'polypeptide(L)'
;MTSVPTSGGAPAQQRGLRLDPDQPRVLHVEGDVDVHAVLRLAEARGSDRLTLGRDLAAAGVREAELTRATFIDSSVIALLLAVSSHQPHGRLSLRGANGSPLMALEASRVQPMFDLVDVGPAL
;
A
#
# COMPACT_ATOMS: atom_id res chain seq x y z
N MET A 1 1.22 -43.82 17.77
CA MET A 1 0.72 -42.45 17.65
C MET A 1 1.92 -41.57 17.30
N THR A 2 1.99 -41.11 16.07
CA THR A 2 3.15 -40.39 15.55
C THR A 2 2.85 -38.89 15.66
N SER A 3 3.54 -38.21 16.58
CA SER A 3 3.48 -36.75 16.73
C SER A 3 4.26 -36.10 15.60
N VAL A 4 3.56 -35.34 14.74
CA VAL A 4 4.18 -34.50 13.71
C VAL A 4 4.80 -33.28 14.41
N PRO A 5 6.08 -32.94 14.15
CA PRO A 5 6.68 -31.75 14.73
C PRO A 5 6.05 -30.50 14.12
N THR A 6 5.55 -29.60 14.96
CA THR A 6 5.15 -28.26 14.58
C THR A 6 6.41 -27.50 14.17
N SER A 7 6.65 -27.37 12.87
CA SER A 7 7.65 -26.45 12.35
C SER A 7 7.29 -25.04 12.82
N GLY A 8 8.13 -24.50 13.71
CA GLY A 8 8.11 -23.08 14.07
C GLY A 8 8.33 -22.26 12.81
N GLY A 9 7.24 -21.74 12.25
CA GLY A 9 7.31 -20.73 11.22
C GLY A 9 7.86 -19.45 11.83
N ALA A 10 8.92 -18.92 11.24
CA ALA A 10 9.34 -17.54 11.47
C ALA A 10 8.11 -16.61 11.44
N PRO A 11 8.04 -15.53 12.26
CA PRO A 11 6.91 -14.63 12.25
C PRO A 11 6.65 -14.23 10.80
N ALA A 12 5.45 -14.55 10.30
CA ALA A 12 5.07 -14.23 8.94
C ALA A 12 5.33 -12.73 8.76
N GLN A 13 6.32 -12.36 7.93
CA GLN A 13 6.48 -10.99 7.49
C GLN A 13 5.11 -10.57 6.96
N GLN A 14 4.44 -9.67 7.68
CA GLN A 14 3.08 -9.26 7.38
C GLN A 14 3.08 -8.53 6.04
N ARG A 15 2.85 -9.29 4.96
CA ARG A 15 2.59 -8.80 3.61
C ARG A 15 1.24 -8.07 3.58
N GLY A 16 1.13 -7.04 2.76
CA GLY A 16 -0.07 -6.22 2.59
C GLY A 16 0.19 -4.74 2.84
N LEU A 17 -0.82 -4.06 3.40
CA LEU A 17 -0.77 -2.62 3.69
C LEU A 17 -0.55 -2.39 5.18
N ARG A 18 0.42 -1.53 5.51
CA ARG A 18 0.76 -1.21 6.89
C ARG A 18 1.01 0.27 7.08
N LEU A 19 0.55 0.78 8.22
CA LEU A 19 0.87 2.12 8.69
C LEU A 19 1.59 2.00 10.02
N ASP A 20 2.75 2.64 10.15
CA ASP A 20 3.41 2.82 11.44
C ASP A 20 2.62 3.85 12.25
N PRO A 21 2.05 3.51 13.42
CA PRO A 21 1.31 4.47 14.24
C PRO A 21 2.19 5.60 14.77
N ASP A 22 3.49 5.36 14.96
CA ASP A 22 4.45 6.36 15.43
C ASP A 22 4.95 7.24 14.27
N GLN A 23 4.82 6.74 13.03
CA GLN A 23 5.19 7.44 11.79
C GLN A 23 4.11 7.29 10.72
N PRO A 24 2.91 7.89 10.92
CA PRO A 24 1.76 7.68 10.03
C PRO A 24 1.91 8.38 8.67
N ARG A 25 3.09 8.91 8.37
CA ARG A 25 3.38 9.62 7.12
C ARG A 25 3.50 8.66 5.94
N VAL A 26 3.94 7.42 6.17
CA VAL A 26 4.28 6.45 5.11
C VAL A 26 3.37 5.23 5.19
N LEU A 27 2.59 4.99 4.13
CA LEU A 27 1.86 3.75 3.92
C LEU A 27 2.79 2.71 3.27
N HIS A 28 3.15 1.66 4.00
CA HIS A 28 3.98 0.58 3.47
C HIS A 28 3.13 -0.42 2.69
N VAL A 29 3.59 -0.76 1.48
CA VAL A 29 2.97 -1.73 0.57
C VAL A 29 3.99 -2.86 0.32
N GLU A 30 3.70 -4.06 0.80
CA GLU A 30 4.65 -5.19 0.76
C GLU A 30 4.00 -6.47 0.19
N GLY A 31 4.68 -7.10 -0.78
CA GLY A 31 4.23 -8.32 -1.45
C GLY A 31 3.14 -8.09 -2.49
N ASP A 32 2.31 -9.11 -2.70
CA ASP A 32 1.13 -9.04 -3.56
C ASP A 32 -0.02 -8.46 -2.76
N VAL A 33 -0.52 -7.31 -3.18
CA VAL A 33 -1.50 -6.52 -2.43
C VAL A 33 -2.79 -6.38 -3.23
N ASP A 34 -3.88 -6.80 -2.61
CA ASP A 34 -5.21 -6.87 -3.23
C ASP A 34 -6.29 -6.23 -2.34
N VAL A 35 -7.55 -6.38 -2.74
CA VAL A 35 -8.71 -5.96 -1.95
C VAL A 35 -8.72 -6.48 -0.51
N HIS A 36 -8.20 -7.69 -0.24
CA HIS A 36 -8.19 -8.22 1.12
C HIS A 36 -7.21 -7.46 2.02
N ALA A 37 -6.08 -7.00 1.48
CA ALA A 37 -5.16 -6.15 2.22
C ALA A 37 -5.80 -4.79 2.58
N VAL A 38 -6.58 -4.21 1.66
CA VAL A 38 -7.35 -2.97 1.91
C VAL A 38 -8.40 -3.18 3.00
N LEU A 39 -9.15 -4.29 2.96
CA LEU A 39 -10.16 -4.61 3.96
C LEU A 39 -9.55 -4.84 5.35
N ARG A 40 -8.42 -5.58 5.44
CA ARG A 40 -7.69 -5.77 6.69
C ARG A 40 -7.18 -4.46 7.28
N LEU A 41 -6.69 -3.54 6.44
CA LEU A 41 -6.26 -2.21 6.89
C LEU A 41 -7.45 -1.40 7.40
N ALA A 42 -8.60 -1.45 6.71
CA ALA A 42 -9.82 -0.76 7.13
C ALA A 42 -10.27 -1.27 8.53
N GLU A 43 -10.34 -2.59 8.68
CA GLU A 43 -10.71 -3.25 9.94
C GLU A 43 -9.75 -2.89 11.08
N ALA A 44 -8.43 -2.99 10.84
CA ALA A 44 -7.41 -2.66 11.85
C ALA A 44 -7.47 -1.19 12.30
N ARG A 45 -8.01 -0.29 11.47
CA ARG A 45 -8.19 1.13 11.79
C ARG A 45 -9.59 1.47 12.31
N GLY A 46 -10.52 0.52 12.33
CA GLY A 46 -11.93 0.80 12.63
C GLY A 46 -12.59 1.73 11.60
N SER A 47 -12.09 1.75 10.37
CA SER A 47 -12.59 2.58 9.26
C SER A 47 -13.45 1.75 8.29
N ASP A 48 -14.37 2.43 7.60
CA ASP A 48 -15.05 1.84 6.45
C ASP A 48 -14.13 1.89 5.21
N ARG A 49 -14.23 0.90 4.31
CA ARG A 49 -13.44 0.87 3.07
C ARG A 49 -13.61 2.14 2.24
N LEU A 50 -14.83 2.69 2.20
CA LEU A 50 -15.16 3.89 1.43
C LEU A 50 -14.57 5.16 2.04
N THR A 51 -14.34 5.19 3.36
CA THR A 51 -13.74 6.36 4.04
C THR A 51 -12.25 6.21 4.27
N LEU A 52 -11.68 5.01 4.11
CA LEU A 52 -10.29 4.71 4.44
C LEU A 52 -9.30 5.68 3.80
N GLY A 53 -9.46 6.07 2.54
CA GLY A 53 -8.56 7.03 1.88
C GLY A 53 -8.53 8.39 2.58
N ARG A 54 -9.70 8.92 2.94
CA ARG A 54 -9.84 10.16 3.73
C ARG A 54 -9.22 10.00 5.12
N ASP A 55 -9.49 8.88 5.77
CA ASP A 55 -9.05 8.64 7.15
C ASP A 55 -7.51 8.49 7.21
N LEU A 56 -6.89 7.87 6.20
CA LEU A 56 -5.44 7.80 6.04
C LEU A 56 -4.82 9.18 5.76
N ALA A 57 -5.41 9.97 4.87
CA ALA A 57 -4.95 11.32 4.58
C ALA A 57 -5.03 12.23 5.83
N ALA A 58 -6.12 12.12 6.60
CA ALA A 58 -6.32 12.82 7.87
C ALA A 58 -5.35 12.35 8.97
N ALA A 59 -4.97 11.07 8.97
CA ALA A 59 -3.94 10.53 9.87
C ALA A 59 -2.52 11.02 9.53
N GLY A 60 -2.34 11.73 8.41
CA GLY A 60 -1.06 12.31 8.03
C GLY A 60 -0.29 11.54 6.96
N VAL A 61 -0.89 10.53 6.31
CA VAL A 61 -0.25 9.81 5.20
C VAL A 61 0.04 10.80 4.07
N ARG A 62 1.29 10.82 3.60
CA ARG A 62 1.78 11.66 2.48
C ARG A 62 2.61 10.89 1.46
N GLU A 63 3.04 9.69 1.82
CA GLU A 63 3.85 8.83 0.95
C GLU A 63 3.30 7.40 1.02
N ALA A 64 3.37 6.68 -0.10
CA ALA A 64 3.28 5.24 -0.12
C ALA A 64 4.62 4.65 -0.56
N GLU A 65 5.11 3.67 0.19
CA GLU A 65 6.36 2.95 -0.09
C GLU A 65 6.05 1.63 -0.77
N LEU A 66 6.45 1.50 -2.04
CA LEU A 66 6.18 0.35 -2.90
C LEU A 66 7.44 -0.47 -3.21
N THR A 67 8.61 -0.14 -2.64
CA THR A 67 9.87 -0.84 -2.92
C THR A 67 9.80 -2.36 -2.73
N ARG A 68 8.92 -2.84 -1.84
CA ARG A 68 8.71 -4.27 -1.57
C ARG A 68 7.40 -4.82 -2.13
N ALA A 69 6.66 -4.04 -2.91
CA ALA A 69 5.45 -4.51 -3.57
C ALA A 69 5.82 -5.35 -4.80
N THR A 70 5.26 -6.54 -4.91
CA THR A 70 5.45 -7.43 -6.08
C THR A 70 4.27 -7.34 -7.06
N PHE A 71 3.09 -6.97 -6.57
CA PHE A 71 1.88 -6.74 -7.37
C PHE A 71 0.90 -5.84 -6.61
N ILE A 72 0.15 -5.00 -7.32
CA ILE A 72 -1.01 -4.28 -6.79
C ILE A 72 -2.21 -4.40 -7.74
N ASP A 73 -3.41 -4.57 -7.19
CA ASP A 73 -4.65 -4.59 -7.96
C ASP A 73 -5.33 -3.21 -8.04
N SER A 74 -6.47 -3.15 -8.73
CA SER A 74 -7.27 -1.93 -8.86
C SER A 74 -7.83 -1.41 -7.54
N SER A 75 -8.00 -2.26 -6.52
CA SER A 75 -8.48 -1.86 -5.19
C SER A 75 -7.41 -1.08 -4.44
N VAL A 76 -6.16 -1.49 -4.54
CA VAL A 76 -5.01 -0.75 -3.98
C VAL A 76 -4.83 0.57 -4.72
N ILE A 77 -4.92 0.57 -6.05
CA ILE A 77 -4.85 1.79 -6.86
C ILE A 77 -5.98 2.77 -6.45
N ALA A 78 -7.21 2.28 -6.28
CA ALA A 78 -8.33 3.09 -5.84
C ALA A 78 -8.10 3.69 -4.44
N LEU A 79 -7.50 2.94 -3.52
CA LEU A 79 -7.11 3.46 -2.21
C LEU A 79 -6.07 4.57 -2.33
N LEU A 80 -5.01 4.37 -3.11
CA LEU A 80 -3.96 5.39 -3.31
C LEU A 80 -4.53 6.67 -3.92
N LEU A 81 -5.43 6.55 -4.89
CA LEU A 81 -6.15 7.69 -5.48
C LEU A 81 -7.02 8.40 -4.44
N ALA A 82 -7.75 7.66 -3.62
CA ALA A 82 -8.58 8.22 -2.56
C ALA A 82 -7.73 8.95 -1.51
N VAL A 83 -6.55 8.45 -1.15
CA VAL A 83 -5.61 9.17 -0.28
C VAL A 83 -5.12 10.45 -0.98
N SER A 84 -4.76 10.36 -2.25
CA SER A 84 -4.25 11.48 -3.05
C SER A 84 -5.27 12.62 -3.18
N SER A 85 -6.55 12.30 -3.41
CA SER A 85 -7.62 13.30 -3.58
C SER A 85 -7.92 14.10 -2.31
N HIS A 86 -7.47 13.62 -1.15
CA HIS A 86 -7.59 14.31 0.14
C HIS A 86 -6.30 15.04 0.56
N GLN A 87 -5.27 15.11 -0.30
CA GLN A 87 -4.06 15.86 -0.01
C GLN A 87 -4.23 17.37 -0.32
N PRO A 88 -3.62 18.28 0.45
CA PRO A 88 -3.69 19.73 0.20
C PRO A 88 -3.21 20.15 -1.19
N HIS A 89 -2.25 19.41 -1.77
CA HIS A 89 -1.72 19.63 -3.12
C HIS A 89 -2.21 18.58 -4.14
N GLY A 90 -3.18 17.74 -3.74
CA GLY A 90 -3.82 16.75 -4.61
C GLY A 90 -2.96 15.56 -5.04
N ARG A 91 -1.74 15.41 -4.51
CA ARG A 91 -0.80 14.36 -4.92
C ARG A 91 -0.19 13.63 -3.74
N LEU A 92 -0.22 12.30 -3.84
CA LEU A 92 0.48 11.37 -2.97
C LEU A 92 1.84 11.00 -3.59
N SER A 93 2.90 11.01 -2.80
CA SER A 93 4.20 10.54 -3.26
C SER A 93 4.23 9.01 -3.28
N LEU A 94 4.67 8.41 -4.38
CA LEU A 94 4.87 6.97 -4.49
C LEU A 94 6.37 6.68 -4.60
N ARG A 95 6.95 6.11 -3.55
CA ARG A 95 8.35 5.74 -3.51
C ARG A 95 8.56 4.31 -4.01
N GLY A 96 9.57 4.09 -4.85
CA GLY A 96 10.02 2.75 -5.24
C GLY A 96 9.02 1.96 -6.08
N ALA A 97 8.04 2.63 -6.71
CA ALA A 97 7.14 1.99 -7.66
C ALA A 97 7.92 1.54 -8.91
N ASN A 98 8.12 0.24 -9.06
CA ASN A 98 8.82 -0.38 -10.19
C ASN A 98 8.07 -1.64 -10.66
N GLY A 99 8.52 -2.25 -11.75
CA GLY A 99 8.02 -3.55 -12.21
C GLY A 99 6.49 -3.61 -12.35
N SER A 100 5.89 -4.68 -11.82
CA SER A 100 4.44 -4.91 -11.94
C SER A 100 3.58 -3.83 -11.29
N PRO A 101 3.89 -3.30 -10.08
CA PRO A 101 3.17 -2.16 -9.53
C PRO A 101 3.16 -0.91 -10.42
N LEU A 102 4.31 -0.56 -11.01
CA LEU A 102 4.37 0.58 -11.94
C LEU A 102 3.53 0.31 -13.20
N MET A 103 3.66 -0.88 -13.79
CA MET A 103 2.85 -1.28 -14.96
C MET A 103 1.34 -1.22 -14.66
N ALA A 104 0.91 -1.58 -13.46
CA ALA A 104 -0.50 -1.51 -13.07
C ALA A 104 -1.02 -0.07 -13.02
N LEU A 105 -0.21 0.87 -12.50
CA LEU A 105 -0.53 2.31 -12.47
C LEU A 105 -0.61 2.91 -13.88
N GLU A 106 0.32 2.52 -14.76
CA GLU A 106 0.38 2.95 -16.16
C GLU A 106 -0.78 2.39 -16.98
N ALA A 107 -1.06 1.08 -16.86
CA ALA A 107 -2.18 0.42 -17.54
C ALA A 107 -3.52 1.03 -17.13
N SER A 108 -3.64 1.45 -15.87
CA SER A 108 -4.81 2.15 -15.34
C SER A 108 -4.85 3.64 -15.73
N ARG A 109 -3.80 4.17 -16.37
CA ARG A 109 -3.64 5.58 -16.78
C ARG A 109 -3.71 6.60 -15.64
N VAL A 110 -3.43 6.17 -14.41
CA VAL A 110 -3.51 7.01 -13.21
C VAL A 110 -2.14 7.41 -12.68
N GLN A 111 -1.06 6.85 -13.22
CA GLN A 111 0.31 7.21 -12.85
C GLN A 111 0.54 8.75 -12.79
N PRO A 112 0.05 9.57 -13.74
CA PRO A 112 0.25 11.04 -13.70
C PRO A 112 -0.44 11.76 -12.52
N MET A 113 -1.28 11.07 -11.76
CA MET A 113 -1.96 11.60 -10.58
C MET A 113 -1.08 11.54 -9.32
N PHE A 114 0.07 10.89 -9.41
CA PHE A 114 0.99 10.67 -8.30
C PHE A 114 2.34 11.35 -8.55
N ASP A 115 3.04 11.67 -7.46
CA ASP A 115 4.44 12.11 -7.54
C ASP A 115 5.34 10.89 -7.35
N LEU A 116 5.92 10.38 -8.44
CA LEU A 116 6.86 9.26 -8.34
C LEU A 116 8.20 9.72 -7.76
N VAL A 117 8.66 9.03 -6.73
CA VAL A 117 9.94 9.27 -6.06
C VAL A 117 10.79 8.02 -6.20
N ASP A 118 12.02 8.16 -6.71
CA ASP A 118 12.98 7.07 -6.94
C ASP A 118 12.46 5.95 -7.85
N VAL A 119 12.25 6.27 -9.13
CA VAL A 119 12.14 5.25 -10.20
C VAL A 119 13.55 4.94 -10.73
N GLY A 120 14.41 4.38 -9.87
CA GLY A 120 15.74 3.94 -10.29
C GLY A 120 15.62 2.72 -11.23
N PRO A 121 16.45 2.60 -12.28
CA PRO A 121 16.44 1.40 -13.11
C PRO A 121 16.78 0.20 -12.24
N ALA A 122 15.97 -0.86 -12.33
CA ALA A 122 16.36 -2.17 -11.84
C ALA A 122 17.65 -2.57 -12.59
N LEU A 123 18.77 -2.57 -11.88
CA LEU A 123 20.05 -3.10 -12.38
C LEU A 123 19.99 -4.61 -12.50
#